data_AF-A0A429JSU1-F1
#
_entry.id   AF-A0A429JSU1-F1
#
_cell.length_a   1.000
_cell.length_b   1.000
_cell.length_c   1.000
_cell.angle_alpha   90.00
_cell.angle_beta   90.00
_cell.angle_gamma   90.00
#
_symmetry.space_group_name_H-M   'P 1'
#
loop_
_entity.id
_entity.type
_entity.pdbx_description
1 polymer ?
#
loop_
_entity_poly.entity_id
_entity_poly.type
_entity_poly.pdbx_seq_one_letter_code
_entity_poly.pdbx_strand_id
1 'polypeptide(L)' 'VTAADITNGFITAAIPVAGEGPVTIHAEAVDPQGNLDVADADVTVTVDTLPADLIGAITIPEDLNGDGILNADE' A
#
# COMPACT_ATOMS: atom_id res chain seq x y z
N VAL A 1 25.24 -5.01 -4.49
CA VAL A 1 25.87 -4.59 -3.22
C VAL A 1 27.08 -3.73 -3.53
N THR A 2 27.09 -2.52 -3.01
CA THR A 2 28.18 -1.54 -3.15
C THR A 2 29.05 -1.54 -1.90
N ALA A 3 30.24 -0.92 -1.98
CA ALA A 3 31.09 -0.72 -0.80
C ALA A 3 30.39 0.14 0.28
N ALA A 4 29.48 1.02 -0.12
CA ALA A 4 28.68 1.82 0.80
C ALA A 4 27.67 0.96 1.56
N ASP A 5 26.99 0.02 0.89
CA ASP A 5 26.03 -0.90 1.54
C ASP A 5 26.71 -1.72 2.64
N ILE A 6 27.94 -2.21 2.37
CA ILE A 6 28.74 -2.97 3.34
C ILE A 6 29.16 -2.09 4.52
N THR A 7 29.59 -0.86 4.26
CA THR A 7 30.03 0.08 5.31
C THR A 7 28.88 0.49 6.22
N ASN A 8 27.68 0.66 5.64
CA ASN A 8 26.48 1.07 6.36
C ASN A 8 25.77 -0.08 7.07
N GLY A 9 26.01 -1.33 6.65
CA GLY A 9 25.34 -2.52 7.16
C GLY A 9 23.90 -2.69 6.66
N PHE A 10 23.50 -1.94 5.63
CA PHE A 10 22.19 -2.08 4.99
C PHE A 10 22.27 -1.73 3.50
N ILE A 11 21.38 -2.33 2.70
CA ILE A 11 21.24 -2.07 1.27
C ILE A 11 20.05 -1.13 1.04
N THR A 12 20.21 -0.16 0.15
CA THR A 12 19.08 0.66 -0.33
C THR A 12 18.69 0.23 -1.74
N ALA A 13 17.41 -0.09 -1.94
CA ALA A 13 16.85 -0.43 -3.24
C ALA A 13 15.57 0.39 -3.50
N ALA A 14 15.41 0.89 -4.73
CA ALA A 14 14.17 1.51 -5.15
C ALA A 14 13.19 0.44 -5.61
N ILE A 15 12.02 0.36 -4.96
CA ILE A 15 10.96 -0.56 -5.32
C ILE A 15 9.88 0.23 -6.08
N PRO A 16 9.68 -0.01 -7.39
CA PRO A 16 8.62 0.66 -8.14
C PRO A 16 7.26 0.16 -7.65
N VAL A 17 6.36 1.11 -7.37
CA VAL A 17 4.99 0.83 -6.97
C VAL A 17 4.08 1.04 -8.18
N ALA A 18 3.33 0.00 -8.56
CA ALA A 18 2.47 0.03 -9.75
C ALA A 18 1.03 0.49 -9.47
N GLY A 19 0.63 0.60 -8.21
CA GLY A 19 -0.73 1.02 -7.81
C GLY A 19 -1.01 0.79 -6.33
N GLU A 20 -2.29 0.90 -5.98
CA GLU A 20 -2.83 0.65 -4.64
C GLU A 20 -2.65 -0.81 -4.20
N GLY A 21 -2.67 -1.02 -2.88
CA GLY A 21 -2.71 -2.35 -2.28
C GLY A 21 -1.36 -2.85 -1.77
N PRO A 22 -1.25 -4.16 -1.48
CA PRO A 22 -0.07 -4.72 -0.84
C PRO A 22 1.12 -4.85 -1.80
N VAL A 23 2.30 -4.50 -1.31
CA VAL A 23 3.61 -4.69 -1.93
C VAL A 23 4.46 -5.54 -0.99
N THR A 24 4.82 -6.75 -1.44
CA THR A 24 5.68 -7.67 -0.70
C THR A 24 7.13 -7.52 -1.14
N ILE A 25 8.05 -7.42 -0.19
CA ILE A 25 9.48 -7.24 -0.39
C ILE A 25 10.20 -8.45 0.18
N HIS A 26 10.95 -9.13 -0.68
CA HIS A 26 11.85 -10.23 -0.35
C HIS A 26 13.30 -9.76 -0.48
N ALA A 27 14.14 -10.08 0.50
CA ALA A 27 15.56 -9.72 0.50
C ALA A 27 16.45 -10.95 0.63
N GLU A 28 17.42 -11.05 -0.27
CA GLU A 28 18.45 -12.08 -0.27
C GLU A 28 19.81 -11.49 -0.64
N ALA A 29 20.88 -12.09 -0.15
CA ALA A 29 22.25 -11.73 -0.46
C ALA A 29 23.04 -12.98 -0.84
N VAL A 30 23.77 -12.90 -1.96
CA VAL A 30 24.67 -13.98 -2.41
C VAL A 30 26.09 -13.44 -2.44
N ASP A 31 27.02 -14.16 -1.80
CA ASP A 31 28.43 -13.82 -1.82
C ASP A 31 29.17 -14.34 -3.08
N PRO A 32 30.43 -13.94 -3.32
CA PRO A 32 31.18 -14.40 -4.49
C PRO A 32 31.48 -15.90 -4.53
N GLN A 33 31.38 -16.60 -3.40
CA GLN A 33 31.53 -18.06 -3.30
C GLN A 33 30.20 -18.79 -3.55
N GLY A 34 29.09 -18.06 -3.65
CA GLY A 34 27.75 -18.58 -3.87
C GLY A 34 26.99 -18.92 -2.60
N ASN A 35 27.44 -18.45 -1.42
CA ASN A 35 26.67 -18.62 -0.19
C ASN A 35 25.47 -17.66 -0.21
N LEU A 36 24.28 -18.20 0.05
CA LEU A 36 23.02 -17.46 0.07
C LEU A 36 22.59 -17.18 1.51
N ASP A 37 22.31 -15.92 1.80
CA ASP A 37 21.63 -15.45 3.00
C ASP A 37 20.24 -14.94 2.60
N VAL A 38 19.20 -15.39 3.30
CA VAL A 38 17.80 -15.06 3.01
C VAL A 38 17.21 -14.41 4.25
N ALA A 39 16.47 -13.31 4.07
CA ALA A 39 15.75 -12.69 5.16
C ALA A 39 14.81 -13.69 5.84
N ASP A 40 14.70 -13.60 7.17
CA ASP A 40 13.86 -14.48 7.99
C ASP A 40 12.38 -14.45 7.57
N ALA A 41 11.91 -13.30 7.06
CA ALA A 41 10.56 -13.13 6.53
C ALA A 41 10.49 -12.03 5.46
N ASP A 42 9.45 -12.14 4.63
CA ASP A 42 9.05 -11.05 3.72
C ASP A 42 8.42 -9.89 4.49
N VAL A 43 8.59 -8.67 3.97
CA VAL A 43 7.94 -7.47 4.48
C VAL A 43 6.82 -7.07 3.53
N THR A 44 5.59 -6.94 4.03
CA THR A 44 4.46 -6.42 3.25
C THR A 44 4.13 -5.00 3.69
N VAL A 45 4.07 -4.09 2.71
CA VAL A 45 3.65 -2.69 2.89
C VAL A 45 2.39 -2.46 2.07
N THR A 46 1.39 -1.77 2.62
CA THR A 46 0.20 -1.39 1.86
C THR A 46 0.33 0.04 1.35
N VAL A 47 0.11 0.20 0.05
CA VAL A 47 0.04 1.51 -0.61
C VAL A 47 -1.42 1.94 -0.61
N ASP A 48 -1.67 3.09 0.00
CA ASP A 48 -2.97 3.76 0.00
C ASP A 48 -2.77 5.23 -0.36
N THR A 49 -3.13 5.61 -1.59
CA THR A 49 -3.11 7.01 -2.06
C THR A 49 -4.50 7.60 -2.25
N LEU A 50 -5.56 6.81 -2.00
CA LEU A 50 -6.92 7.26 -2.15
C LEU A 50 -7.32 8.16 -0.98
N PRO A 51 -8.05 9.26 -1.22
CA PRO A 51 -8.61 10.03 -0.13
C PRO A 51 -9.64 9.16 0.59
N ALA A 52 -9.61 9.19 1.92
CA ALA A 52 -10.65 8.54 2.71
C ALA A 52 -12.01 9.20 2.44
N ASP A 53 -13.05 8.39 2.29
CA ASP A 53 -14.43 8.86 2.26
C ASP A 53 -14.94 9.05 3.69
N LEU A 54 -14.93 10.30 4.15
CA LEU A 54 -15.36 10.67 5.51
C LEU A 54 -16.82 11.08 5.58
N ILE A 55 -17.47 11.36 4.46
CA ILE A 55 -18.82 11.94 4.44
C ILE A 55 -19.86 10.84 4.21
N GLY A 56 -19.50 9.72 3.58
CA GLY A 56 -20.42 8.64 3.29
C GLY A 56 -21.65 9.12 2.51
N ALA A 57 -22.74 8.36 2.57
CA ALA A 57 -24.00 8.78 1.97
C ALA A 57 -24.67 9.86 2.85
N ILE A 58 -25.00 11.01 2.25
CA ILE A 58 -25.92 11.96 2.85
C ILE A 58 -27.33 11.48 2.50
N THR A 59 -28.07 10.97 3.49
CA THR A 59 -29.49 10.65 3.34
C THR A 59 -30.33 11.74 3.99
N ILE A 60 -31.46 12.05 3.36
CA ILE A 60 -32.51 12.86 3.97
C ILE A 60 -33.56 11.84 4.43
N PRO A 61 -33.77 11.64 5.75
CA PRO A 61 -34.71 10.62 6.24
C PRO A 61 -36.14 10.79 5.70
N GLU A 62 -36.50 12.01 5.32
CA GLU A 62 -37.79 12.38 4.73
C GLU A 62 -37.90 12.12 3.22
N ASP A 63 -36.79 11.85 2.52
CA ASP A 63 -36.83 11.41 1.10
C ASP A 63 -37.22 9.93 1.06
N LEU A 64 -38.52 9.68 0.89
CA LEU A 64 -39.09 8.34 0.99
C LEU A 64 -38.70 7.43 -0.18
N ASN A 65 -38.36 8.01 -1.34
CA ASN A 65 -38.10 7.27 -2.58
C ASN A 65 -36.61 7.20 -2.97
N GLY A 66 -35.77 8.04 -2.38
CA GLY A 66 -34.31 8.02 -2.52
C GLY A 66 -33.76 8.68 -3.79
N ASP A 67 -34.51 9.58 -4.44
CA ASP A 67 -34.05 10.31 -5.62
C ASP A 67 -33.27 11.59 -5.29
N GLY A 68 -33.16 11.94 -4.01
CA GLY A 68 -32.44 13.09 -3.51
C GLY A 68 -33.22 14.41 -3.60
N ILE A 69 -34.53 14.38 -3.87
CA ILE A 69 -35.38 15.57 -4.00
C ILE A 69 -36.64 15.43 -3.12
N LEU A 70 -36.75 16.30 -2.11
CA LEU A 70 -38.00 16.44 -1.37
C LEU A 70 -39.10 17.06 -2.23
N ASN A 71 -40.25 16.38 -2.37
CA ASN A 71 -41.36 16.82 -3.21
C ASN A 71 -42.72 16.58 -2.53
N ALA A 72 -43.79 17.13 -3.13
CA ALA A 72 -45.13 17.08 -2.53
C ALA A 72 -45.82 15.71 -2.62
N ASP A 73 -45.28 14.80 -3.43
CA ASP A 73 -45.80 13.45 -3.64
C ASP A 73 -45.09 12.39 -2.76
N GLU A 74 -44.14 12.81 -1.92
CA GLU A 74 -43.51 11.96 -0.90
C GLU A 74 -44.43 11.60 0.27
#